data_AF-A0A5D3FDD0-F1
#
_entry.id   AF-A0A5D3FDD0-F1
#
_cell.length_a   1.000
_cell.length_b   1.000
_cell.length_c   1.000
_cell.angle_alpha   90.00
_cell.angle_beta   90.00
_cell.angle_gamma   90.00
#
_symmetry.space_group_name_H-M   'P 1'
#
loop_
_entity.id
_entity.type
_entity.pdbx_description
1 polymer ?
#
loop_
_entity_poly.entity_id
_entity_poly.type
_entity_poly.pdbx_seq_one_letter_code
_entity_poly.pdbx_strand_id
1 'polypeptide(L)'
;MPRHLQVALTHWLRRAFTQTEDYTDEWDYPLMMVIASSAELSLPPDVEAKTSGSKSTYNTEFFDAFVQECRNNEEKFLDAIDATLRFSRNAQANKELEQILQAGGSSWRVSDDETSLQLRVEASAQRAADEAMQPADLASDELRSAWVAAYGRTPNASDAWDHSIKAVEAVLVPIVSPKAAQTGRLGQAIGQLRKQGHLYRLTVPFGDGSQDVGIIVAMLDKLYSNPDRHANGIRRVPGLTEAQALLHLAITIVQWLRQGILVRI
;
A
#
# COMPACT_ATOMS: atom_id res chain seq x y z
N MET A 1 -11.87 9.54 10.31
CA MET A 1 -13.00 9.39 9.38
C MET A 1 -14.11 10.35 9.81
N PRO A 2 -14.51 11.28 8.96
CA PRO A 2 -15.56 12.24 9.29
C PRO A 2 -16.90 11.58 9.65
N ARG A 3 -17.58 12.06 10.72
CA ARG A 3 -18.88 11.52 11.16
C ARG A 3 -19.95 11.56 10.07
N HIS A 4 -19.93 12.56 9.19
CA HIS A 4 -20.90 12.69 8.10
C HIS A 4 -20.81 11.56 7.07
N LEU A 5 -19.68 10.84 7.00
CA LEU A 5 -19.53 9.70 6.10
C LEU A 5 -20.16 8.42 6.63
N GLN A 6 -20.44 8.33 7.94
CA GLN A 6 -20.88 7.07 8.55
C GLN A 6 -22.16 6.53 7.89
N VAL A 7 -23.11 7.39 7.55
CA VAL A 7 -24.36 6.98 6.89
C VAL A 7 -24.08 6.38 5.50
N ALA A 8 -23.32 7.10 4.66
CA ALA A 8 -22.99 6.65 3.32
C ALA A 8 -22.18 5.34 3.34
N LEU A 9 -21.24 5.20 4.27
CA LEU A 9 -20.41 4.00 4.43
C LEU A 9 -21.21 2.82 4.99
N THR A 10 -22.18 3.05 5.88
CA THR A 10 -23.13 2.00 6.29
C THR A 10 -23.95 1.50 5.10
N HIS A 11 -24.44 2.42 4.24
CA HIS A 11 -25.17 2.02 3.03
C HIS A 11 -24.29 1.23 2.06
N TRP A 12 -23.04 1.65 1.89
CA TRP A 12 -22.06 0.92 1.08
C TRP A 12 -21.81 -0.50 1.62
N LEU A 13 -21.55 -0.65 2.93
CA LEU A 13 -21.39 -1.97 3.57
C LEU A 13 -22.61 -2.85 3.37
N ARG A 14 -23.82 -2.30 3.58
CA ARG A 14 -25.07 -3.04 3.36
C ARG A 14 -25.12 -3.62 1.95
N ARG A 15 -24.80 -2.79 0.95
CA ARG A 15 -24.77 -3.22 -0.45
C ARG A 15 -23.71 -4.28 -0.72
N ALA A 16 -22.56 -4.20 -0.07
CA ALA A 16 -21.51 -5.21 -0.17
C ALA A 16 -21.96 -6.58 0.40
N PHE A 17 -22.88 -6.59 1.38
CA PHE A 17 -23.39 -7.81 2.01
C PHE A 17 -24.69 -8.36 1.41
N THR A 18 -25.32 -7.66 0.48
CA THR A 18 -26.52 -8.14 -0.21
C THR A 18 -26.15 -8.56 -1.62
N GLN A 19 -26.42 -9.81 -2.01
CA GLN A 19 -26.07 -10.32 -3.34
C GLN A 19 -26.72 -9.46 -4.44
N THR A 20 -26.01 -9.30 -5.57
CA THR A 20 -26.42 -8.40 -6.65
C THR A 20 -27.02 -9.11 -7.86
N GLU A 21 -27.08 -10.46 -7.88
CA GLU A 21 -27.44 -11.20 -9.10
C GLU A 21 -28.87 -11.79 -9.08
N ASP A 22 -29.43 -12.13 -7.93
CA ASP A 22 -30.81 -12.59 -7.81
C ASP A 22 -31.56 -11.67 -6.83
N TYR A 23 -32.74 -11.19 -7.23
CA TYR A 23 -33.60 -10.25 -6.49
C TYR A 23 -34.19 -10.85 -5.19
N THR A 24 -33.36 -11.44 -4.35
CA THR A 24 -33.68 -11.81 -2.98
C THR A 24 -32.92 -10.86 -2.07
N ASP A 25 -33.59 -10.30 -1.05
CA ASP A 25 -32.94 -9.58 0.05
C ASP A 25 -32.11 -10.55 0.93
N GLU A 26 -31.34 -11.42 0.30
CA GLU A 26 -30.55 -12.45 0.95
C GLU A 26 -29.16 -11.92 1.27
N TRP A 27 -28.93 -11.78 2.57
CA TRP A 27 -27.66 -11.37 3.13
C TRP A 27 -26.60 -12.46 2.99
N ASP A 28 -25.39 -12.07 2.62
CA ASP A 28 -24.18 -12.90 2.66
C ASP A 28 -23.63 -12.97 4.10
N TYR A 29 -24.31 -13.78 4.92
CA TYR A 29 -23.92 -14.02 6.31
C TYR A 29 -22.49 -14.57 6.46
N PRO A 30 -22.04 -15.55 5.66
CA PRO A 30 -20.64 -16.01 5.69
C PRO A 30 -19.63 -14.87 5.49
N LEU A 31 -19.86 -13.99 4.52
CA LEU A 31 -19.00 -12.84 4.27
C LEU A 31 -19.00 -11.86 5.46
N MET A 32 -20.18 -11.55 6.01
CA MET A 32 -20.30 -10.70 7.21
C MET A 32 -19.52 -11.25 8.40
N MET A 33 -19.57 -12.57 8.65
CA MET A 33 -18.82 -13.23 9.73
C MET A 33 -17.31 -13.18 9.52
N VAL A 34 -16.84 -13.39 8.28
CA VAL A 34 -15.41 -13.30 7.94
C VAL A 34 -14.91 -11.88 8.19
N ILE A 35 -15.68 -10.87 7.77
CA ILE A 35 -15.31 -9.46 7.96
C ILE A 35 -15.37 -9.05 9.43
N ALA A 36 -16.42 -9.44 10.15
CA ALA A 36 -16.51 -9.19 11.60
C ALA A 36 -15.32 -9.80 12.35
N SER A 37 -14.92 -11.02 11.99
CA SER A 37 -13.75 -11.68 12.58
C SER A 37 -12.45 -10.97 12.20
N SER A 38 -12.28 -10.61 10.92
CA SER A 38 -11.07 -9.93 10.43
C SER A 38 -10.90 -8.54 11.02
N ALA A 39 -12.00 -7.82 11.27
CA ALA A 39 -11.99 -6.52 11.94
C ALA A 39 -12.04 -6.66 13.47
N GLU A 40 -12.12 -7.87 14.02
CA GLU A 40 -12.27 -8.16 15.45
C GLU A 40 -13.42 -7.37 16.11
N LEU A 41 -14.59 -7.38 15.46
CA LEU A 41 -15.80 -6.75 16.00
C LEU A 41 -16.34 -7.57 17.16
N SER A 42 -16.70 -6.90 18.26
CA SER A 42 -17.32 -7.54 19.42
C SER A 42 -18.84 -7.61 19.23
N LEU A 43 -19.31 -8.67 18.58
CA LEU A 43 -20.74 -8.87 18.31
C LEU A 43 -21.43 -9.64 19.46
N PRO A 44 -22.73 -9.38 19.75
CA PRO A 44 -23.43 -10.07 20.83
C PRO A 44 -23.58 -11.57 20.56
N PRO A 45 -23.38 -12.44 21.58
CA PRO A 45 -23.47 -13.89 21.43
C PRO A 45 -24.88 -14.38 21.04
N ASP A 46 -25.91 -13.60 21.38
CA ASP A 46 -27.31 -13.95 21.11
C ASP A 46 -27.68 -13.88 19.63
N VAL A 47 -26.86 -13.24 18.78
CA VAL A 47 -27.11 -13.17 17.34
C VAL A 47 -26.76 -14.50 16.66
N GLU A 48 -25.83 -15.29 17.21
CA GLU A 48 -25.45 -16.61 16.70
C GLU A 48 -26.43 -17.72 17.10
N ALA A 49 -27.23 -17.52 18.16
CA ALA A 49 -27.98 -18.59 18.85
C ALA A 49 -29.49 -18.62 18.57
N LYS A 50 -30.07 -17.59 17.94
CA LYS A 50 -31.51 -17.54 17.73
C LYS A 50 -31.93 -18.34 16.49
N THR A 51 -32.66 -19.44 16.70
CA THR A 51 -33.22 -20.35 15.67
C THR A 51 -34.75 -20.30 15.58
N SER A 52 -35.41 -19.31 16.20
CA SER A 52 -36.88 -19.21 16.36
C SER A 52 -37.61 -18.19 15.47
N GLY A 53 -36.92 -17.51 14.55
CA GLY A 53 -37.42 -16.44 13.69
C GLY A 53 -37.04 -16.65 12.22
N SER A 54 -37.51 -15.78 11.32
CA SER A 54 -37.13 -15.85 9.90
C SER A 54 -35.65 -15.54 9.70
N LYS A 55 -34.95 -16.29 8.83
CA LYS A 55 -33.54 -16.08 8.43
C LYS A 55 -33.23 -14.62 8.07
N SER A 56 -34.19 -13.92 7.44
CA SER A 56 -34.06 -12.50 7.07
C SER A 56 -34.02 -11.55 8.28
N THR A 57 -34.80 -11.83 9.33
CA THR A 57 -34.82 -11.05 10.57
C THR A 57 -33.48 -11.19 11.30
N TYR A 58 -32.91 -12.39 11.34
CA TYR A 58 -31.61 -12.64 11.97
C TYR A 58 -30.46 -11.91 11.31
N ASN A 59 -30.38 -11.99 9.98
CA ASN A 59 -29.32 -11.31 9.25
C ASN A 59 -29.40 -9.78 9.39
N THR A 60 -30.62 -9.24 9.53
CA THR A 60 -30.83 -7.81 9.79
C THR A 60 -30.36 -7.42 11.20
N GLU A 61 -30.72 -8.20 12.23
CA GLU A 61 -30.22 -7.97 13.60
C GLU A 61 -28.69 -8.07 13.69
N PHE A 62 -28.08 -9.02 12.97
CA PHE A 62 -26.63 -9.15 12.88
C PHE A 62 -25.99 -7.92 12.25
N PHE A 63 -26.50 -7.49 11.10
CA PHE A 63 -25.97 -6.31 10.43
C PHE A 63 -26.14 -5.04 11.28
N ASP A 64 -27.26 -4.90 11.98
CA ASP A 64 -27.49 -3.76 12.89
C ASP A 64 -26.47 -3.76 14.04
N ALA A 65 -26.19 -4.92 14.63
CA ALA A 65 -25.14 -5.06 15.66
C ALA A 65 -23.74 -4.76 15.10
N PHE A 66 -23.43 -5.27 13.91
CA PHE A 66 -22.19 -5.00 13.17
C PHE A 66 -21.98 -3.49 12.96
N VAL A 67 -23.00 -2.81 12.45
CA VAL A 67 -22.96 -1.38 12.16
C VAL A 67 -22.87 -0.58 13.46
N GLN A 68 -23.55 -1.01 14.51
CA GLN A 68 -23.48 -0.32 15.80
C GLN A 68 -22.07 -0.35 16.37
N GLU A 69 -21.38 -1.50 16.30
CA GLU A 69 -19.99 -1.61 16.73
C GLU A 69 -19.06 -0.72 15.90
N CYS A 70 -19.23 -0.73 14.56
CA CYS A 70 -18.49 0.16 13.66
C CYS A 70 -18.73 1.65 13.98
N ARG A 71 -19.96 2.05 14.32
CA ARG A 71 -20.28 3.45 14.66
C ARG A 71 -19.69 3.89 15.99
N ASN A 72 -19.56 2.95 16.94
CA ASN A 72 -18.96 3.20 18.25
C ASN A 72 -17.43 3.28 18.19
N ASN A 73 -16.80 2.61 17.23
CA ASN A 73 -15.34 2.56 17.09
C ASN A 73 -14.91 2.82 15.63
N GLU A 74 -14.38 4.00 15.39
CA GLU A 74 -13.96 4.46 14.07
C GLU A 74 -12.88 3.58 13.43
N GLU A 75 -11.90 3.12 14.21
CA GLU A 75 -10.84 2.24 13.68
C GLU A 75 -11.43 0.91 13.25
N LYS A 76 -12.34 0.34 14.04
CA LYS A 76 -13.04 -0.90 13.69
C LYS A 76 -13.92 -0.74 12.45
N PHE A 77 -14.51 0.44 12.24
CA PHE A 77 -15.23 0.73 11.00
C PHE A 77 -14.29 0.73 9.79
N LEU A 78 -13.15 1.41 9.90
CA LEU A 78 -12.17 1.42 8.82
C LEU A 78 -11.58 0.02 8.56
N ASP A 79 -11.36 -0.79 9.60
CA ASP A 79 -10.95 -2.20 9.48
C ASP A 79 -12.02 -3.05 8.79
N ALA A 80 -13.29 -2.84 9.12
CA ALA A 80 -14.41 -3.51 8.47
C ALA A 80 -14.50 -3.14 6.98
N ILE A 81 -14.29 -1.86 6.63
CA ILE A 81 -14.27 -1.40 5.23
C ILE A 81 -13.10 -2.02 4.48
N ASP A 82 -11.90 -2.00 5.06
CA ASP A 82 -10.69 -2.59 4.47
C ASP A 82 -10.84 -4.10 4.24
N ALA A 83 -11.34 -4.83 5.24
CA ALA A 83 -11.66 -6.24 5.12
C ALA A 83 -12.74 -6.48 4.05
N THR A 84 -13.75 -5.60 3.94
CA THR A 84 -14.78 -5.72 2.91
C THR A 84 -14.20 -5.59 1.51
N LEU A 85 -13.29 -4.64 1.27
CA LEU A 85 -12.57 -4.52 -0.01
C LEU A 85 -11.82 -5.81 -0.36
N ARG A 86 -11.15 -6.39 0.63
CA ARG A 86 -10.34 -7.60 0.48
C ARG A 86 -11.16 -8.86 0.16
N PHE A 87 -12.30 -9.04 0.83
CA PHE A 87 -13.06 -10.30 0.79
C PHE A 87 -14.26 -10.28 -0.17
N SER A 88 -14.96 -9.15 -0.34
CA SER A 88 -16.17 -9.10 -1.17
C SER A 88 -15.89 -9.04 -2.68
N ARG A 89 -14.73 -8.50 -3.08
CA ARG A 89 -14.29 -8.34 -4.49
C ARG A 89 -15.36 -7.74 -5.42
N ASN A 90 -16.15 -6.78 -4.93
CA ASN A 90 -17.18 -6.10 -5.71
C ASN A 90 -16.64 -4.80 -6.33
N ALA A 91 -16.07 -4.88 -7.53
CA ALA A 91 -15.42 -3.73 -8.20
C ALA A 91 -16.35 -2.51 -8.37
N GLN A 92 -17.65 -2.73 -8.62
CA GLN A 92 -18.60 -1.62 -8.74
C GLN A 92 -18.81 -0.92 -7.40
N ALA A 93 -18.99 -1.69 -6.32
CA ALA A 93 -19.10 -1.13 -4.98
C ALA A 93 -17.78 -0.43 -4.56
N ASN A 94 -16.61 -0.98 -4.92
CA ASN A 94 -15.32 -0.41 -4.55
C ASN A 94 -15.10 0.97 -5.20
N LYS A 95 -15.55 1.16 -6.46
CA LYS A 95 -15.54 2.48 -7.11
C LYS A 95 -16.48 3.47 -6.44
N GLU A 96 -17.66 3.02 -6.01
CA GLU A 96 -18.59 3.85 -5.24
C GLU A 96 -18.00 4.26 -3.89
N LEU A 97 -17.27 3.35 -3.21
CA LEU A 97 -16.56 3.67 -1.98
C LEU A 97 -15.55 4.78 -2.19
N GLU A 98 -14.73 4.72 -3.24
CA GLU A 98 -13.75 5.78 -3.52
C GLU A 98 -14.44 7.13 -3.72
N GLN A 99 -15.56 7.17 -4.44
CA GLN A 99 -16.35 8.40 -4.63
C GLN A 99 -16.89 8.94 -3.29
N ILE A 100 -17.42 8.07 -2.43
CA ILE A 100 -17.90 8.44 -1.10
C ILE A 100 -16.76 9.04 -0.27
N LEU A 101 -15.61 8.35 -0.20
CA LEU A 101 -14.45 8.79 0.56
C LEU A 101 -13.89 10.12 0.03
N GLN A 102 -13.82 10.28 -1.30
CA GLN A 102 -13.33 11.48 -1.94
C GLN A 102 -14.27 12.68 -1.70
N ALA A 103 -15.57 12.53 -1.99
CA ALA A 103 -16.56 13.59 -1.80
C ALA A 103 -16.69 13.98 -0.32
N GLY A 104 -16.48 13.02 0.59
CA GLY A 104 -16.49 13.25 2.03
C GLY A 104 -15.23 13.88 2.62
N GLY A 105 -14.18 14.09 1.82
CA GLY A 105 -12.90 14.62 2.31
C GLY A 105 -12.17 13.66 3.27
N SER A 106 -12.31 12.35 3.07
CA SER A 106 -11.62 11.35 3.88
C SER A 106 -10.11 11.37 3.63
N SER A 107 -9.32 11.22 4.70
CA SER A 107 -7.88 10.94 4.60
C SER A 107 -7.57 9.57 4.01
N TRP A 108 -8.56 8.69 3.88
CA TRP A 108 -8.43 7.38 3.26
C TRP A 108 -8.97 7.38 1.84
N ARG A 109 -8.38 6.53 1.00
CA ARG A 109 -8.82 6.21 -0.36
C ARG A 109 -8.78 4.70 -0.57
N VAL A 110 -9.50 4.23 -1.56
CA VAL A 110 -9.35 2.86 -2.07
C VAL A 110 -8.02 2.76 -2.82
N SER A 111 -7.30 1.66 -2.62
CA SER A 111 -6.07 1.34 -3.37
C SER A 111 -6.35 1.15 -4.85
N ASP A 112 -5.34 1.31 -5.70
CA ASP A 112 -5.53 1.27 -7.16
C ASP A 112 -5.90 -0.13 -7.70
N ASP A 113 -5.56 -1.18 -6.94
CA ASP A 113 -6.00 -2.55 -7.18
C ASP A 113 -7.39 -2.87 -6.58
N GLU A 114 -8.03 -1.87 -5.95
CA GLU A 114 -9.35 -1.93 -5.33
C GLU A 114 -9.47 -2.96 -4.19
N THR A 115 -8.36 -3.39 -3.57
CA THR A 115 -8.37 -4.46 -2.56
C THR A 115 -8.24 -3.98 -1.11
N SER A 116 -7.88 -2.72 -0.88
CA SER A 116 -7.59 -2.20 0.47
C SER A 116 -7.81 -0.68 0.57
N LEU A 117 -7.78 -0.17 1.79
CA LEU A 117 -7.69 1.24 2.10
C LEU A 117 -6.23 1.67 2.26
N GLN A 118 -5.92 2.86 1.72
CA GLN A 118 -4.64 3.52 1.91
C GLN A 118 -4.83 5.00 2.21
N LEU A 119 -3.88 5.58 2.94
CA LEU A 119 -3.84 7.00 3.23
C LEU A 119 -3.67 7.81 1.93
N ARG A 120 -4.43 8.90 1.82
CA ARG A 120 -4.23 9.90 0.78
C ARG A 120 -2.94 10.65 1.06
N VAL A 121 -2.09 10.67 0.05
CA VAL A 121 -0.91 11.53 -0.01
C VAL A 121 -1.20 12.73 -0.91
N GLU A 122 -0.26 13.68 -0.94
CA GLU A 122 -0.35 14.81 -1.86
C GLU A 122 -0.34 14.33 -3.32
N ALA A 123 -1.09 15.01 -4.19
CA ALA A 123 -1.38 14.55 -5.55
C ALA A 123 -0.13 14.40 -6.44
N SER A 124 0.88 15.27 -6.30
CA SER A 124 2.14 15.13 -7.02
C SER A 124 2.96 13.93 -6.52
N ALA A 125 2.94 13.65 -5.22
CA ALA A 125 3.58 12.47 -4.64
C ALA A 125 2.90 11.17 -5.12
N GLN A 126 1.56 11.15 -5.17
CA GLN A 126 0.81 10.01 -5.72
C GLN A 126 1.16 9.80 -7.20
N ARG A 127 1.10 10.85 -8.03
CA ARG A 127 1.45 10.74 -9.46
C ARG A 127 2.85 10.21 -9.69
N ALA A 128 3.84 10.67 -8.91
CA ALA A 128 5.20 10.17 -9.03
C ALA A 128 5.28 8.67 -8.70
N ALA A 129 4.57 8.23 -7.66
CA ALA A 129 4.47 6.81 -7.32
C ALA A 129 3.82 6.01 -8.45
N ASP A 130 2.68 6.48 -8.98
CA ASP A 130 1.94 5.84 -10.07
C ASP A 130 2.81 5.66 -11.32
N GLU A 131 3.53 6.72 -11.73
CA GLU A 131 4.47 6.68 -12.85
C GLU A 131 5.63 5.70 -12.61
N ALA A 132 6.16 5.65 -11.38
CA ALA A 132 7.19 4.70 -11.00
C ALA A 132 6.69 3.25 -10.89
N MET A 133 5.38 3.03 -10.76
CA MET A 133 4.76 1.71 -10.64
C MET A 133 4.03 1.27 -11.93
N GLN A 134 4.03 2.09 -12.99
CA GLN A 134 3.25 1.84 -14.20
C GLN A 134 3.71 0.59 -14.99
N PRO A 135 5.02 0.41 -15.30
CA PRO A 135 5.52 -0.81 -15.91
C PRO A 135 5.14 -2.08 -15.15
N ALA A 136 4.81 -3.15 -15.88
CA ALA A 136 4.57 -4.46 -15.32
C ALA A 136 5.90 -5.22 -15.13
N ASP A 137 6.63 -4.89 -14.06
CA ASP A 137 7.90 -5.51 -13.71
C ASP A 137 8.06 -5.67 -12.18
N LEU A 138 9.12 -6.37 -11.78
CA LEU A 138 9.44 -6.63 -10.38
C LEU A 138 9.63 -5.33 -9.57
N ALA A 139 10.20 -4.28 -10.18
CA ALA A 139 10.42 -3.03 -9.46
C ALA A 139 9.11 -2.37 -9.08
N SER A 140 8.12 -2.38 -9.99
CA SER A 140 6.78 -1.87 -9.72
C SER A 140 6.04 -2.73 -8.68
N ASP A 141 6.19 -4.06 -8.70
CA ASP A 141 5.58 -4.95 -7.71
C ASP A 141 6.14 -4.70 -6.30
N GLU A 142 7.46 -4.52 -6.20
CA GLU A 142 8.15 -4.17 -4.96
C GLU A 142 7.74 -2.77 -4.48
N LEU A 143 7.63 -1.77 -5.36
CA LEU A 143 7.14 -0.43 -5.00
C LEU A 143 5.69 -0.45 -4.50
N ARG A 144 4.79 -1.21 -5.13
CA ARG A 144 3.40 -1.36 -4.64
C ARG A 144 3.35 -1.99 -3.26
N SER A 145 4.15 -3.04 -3.04
CA SER A 145 4.28 -3.68 -1.72
C SER A 145 4.81 -2.70 -0.67
N ALA A 146 5.82 -1.91 -1.03
CA ALA A 146 6.36 -0.87 -0.16
C ALA A 146 5.32 0.22 0.17
N TRP A 147 4.51 0.61 -0.81
CA TRP A 147 3.47 1.63 -0.66
C TRP A 147 2.36 1.16 0.28
N VAL A 148 1.86 -0.06 0.10
CA VAL A 148 0.87 -0.67 1.01
C VAL A 148 1.44 -0.77 2.42
N ALA A 149 2.70 -1.18 2.58
CA ALA A 149 3.34 -1.24 3.89
C ALA A 149 3.55 0.15 4.52
N ALA A 150 3.66 1.22 3.73
CA ALA A 150 3.89 2.59 4.24
C ALA A 150 2.60 3.40 4.49
N TYR A 151 1.54 3.14 3.71
CA TYR A 151 0.32 3.95 3.70
C TYR A 151 -0.98 3.14 3.88
N GLY A 152 -0.92 1.81 3.93
CA GLY A 152 -2.08 0.96 4.20
C GLY A 152 -2.61 1.08 5.62
N ARG A 153 -3.74 0.40 5.90
CA ARG A 153 -4.39 0.39 7.23
C ARG A 153 -3.49 -0.09 8.36
N THR A 154 -2.68 -1.11 8.09
CA THR A 154 -1.75 -1.71 9.04
C THR A 154 -0.31 -1.50 8.54
N PRO A 155 0.27 -0.30 8.71
CA PRO A 155 1.58 0.00 8.16
C PRO A 155 2.68 -0.83 8.83
N ASN A 156 3.66 -1.27 8.03
CA ASN A 156 4.87 -1.93 8.47
C ASN A 156 6.09 -1.18 7.91
N ALA A 157 6.74 -0.39 8.77
CA ALA A 157 7.86 0.46 8.38
C ALA A 157 9.10 -0.34 7.92
N SER A 158 9.36 -1.50 8.51
CA SER A 158 10.47 -2.37 8.11
C SER A 158 10.25 -2.94 6.71
N ASP A 159 9.06 -3.49 6.46
CA ASP A 159 8.70 -4.05 5.14
C ASP A 159 8.69 -2.95 4.06
N ALA A 160 8.14 -1.77 4.37
CA ALA A 160 8.14 -0.64 3.45
C ALA A 160 9.56 -0.28 2.98
N TRP A 161 10.51 -0.21 3.90
CA TRP A 161 11.90 0.10 3.58
C TRP A 161 12.58 -1.05 2.82
N ASP A 162 12.36 -2.30 3.21
CA ASP A 162 12.96 -3.46 2.53
C ASP A 162 12.45 -3.62 1.09
N HIS A 163 11.16 -3.47 0.86
CA HIS A 163 10.57 -3.49 -0.48
C HIS A 163 11.07 -2.29 -1.32
N SER A 164 11.27 -1.11 -0.71
CA SER A 164 11.87 0.05 -1.40
C SER A 164 13.30 -0.22 -1.89
N ILE A 165 14.10 -0.97 -1.13
CA ILE A 165 15.45 -1.39 -1.54
C ILE A 165 15.36 -2.34 -2.73
N LYS A 166 14.51 -3.37 -2.66
CA LYS A 166 14.34 -4.38 -3.72
C LYS A 166 13.87 -3.77 -5.03
N ALA A 167 12.98 -2.78 -4.97
CA ALA A 167 12.54 -2.02 -6.14
C ALA A 167 13.72 -1.36 -6.87
N VAL A 168 14.61 -0.69 -6.13
CA VAL A 168 15.79 -0.05 -6.71
C VAL A 168 16.78 -1.09 -7.23
N GLU A 169 16.96 -2.22 -6.53
CA GLU A 169 17.79 -3.34 -7.00
C GLU A 169 17.36 -3.86 -8.37
N ALA A 170 16.05 -4.09 -8.54
CA ALA A 170 15.48 -4.65 -9.75
C ALA A 170 15.74 -3.79 -11.00
N VAL A 171 15.92 -2.48 -10.84
CA VAL A 171 16.23 -1.56 -11.96
C VAL A 171 17.73 -1.27 -12.08
N LEU A 172 18.42 -1.02 -10.95
CA LEU A 172 19.81 -0.58 -10.96
C LEU A 172 20.79 -1.70 -11.31
N VAL A 173 20.58 -2.91 -10.78
CA VAL A 173 21.51 -4.03 -10.95
C VAL A 173 21.67 -4.41 -12.42
N PRO A 174 20.60 -4.52 -13.25
CA PRO A 174 20.74 -4.74 -14.68
C PRO A 174 21.56 -3.67 -15.42
N ILE A 175 21.52 -2.41 -14.96
CA ILE A 175 22.27 -1.29 -15.58
C ILE A 175 23.75 -1.38 -15.22
N VAL A 176 24.06 -1.55 -13.93
CA VAL A 176 25.44 -1.47 -13.42
C VAL A 176 26.19 -2.79 -13.57
N SER A 177 25.48 -3.91 -13.38
CA SER A 177 26.05 -5.27 -13.37
C SER A 177 25.22 -6.23 -14.25
N PRO A 178 25.14 -6.06 -15.58
CA PRO A 178 24.27 -6.88 -16.45
C PRO A 178 24.49 -8.39 -16.31
N LYS A 179 25.74 -8.82 -16.08
CA LYS A 179 26.10 -10.25 -15.87
C LYS A 179 25.53 -10.85 -14.58
N ALA A 180 25.14 -10.01 -13.63
CA ALA A 180 24.55 -10.38 -12.36
C ALA A 180 23.13 -9.83 -12.21
N ALA A 181 22.43 -9.51 -13.32
CA ALA A 181 21.10 -8.89 -13.31
C ALA A 181 20.07 -9.61 -12.41
N GLN A 182 20.19 -10.94 -12.26
CA GLN A 182 19.25 -11.77 -11.50
C GLN A 182 19.66 -12.01 -10.04
N THR A 183 20.93 -11.83 -9.70
CA THR A 183 21.49 -12.25 -8.39
C THR A 183 22.22 -11.13 -7.65
N GLY A 184 22.48 -10.02 -8.34
CA GLY A 184 23.13 -8.85 -7.77
C GLY A 184 22.24 -8.16 -6.75
N ARG A 185 22.89 -7.50 -5.80
CA ARG A 185 22.23 -6.77 -4.71
C ARG A 185 22.65 -5.31 -4.73
N LEU A 186 21.90 -4.45 -4.04
CA LEU A 186 22.11 -3.00 -4.02
C LEU A 186 23.53 -2.65 -3.57
N GLY A 187 24.01 -3.30 -2.51
CA GLY A 187 25.35 -3.09 -1.99
C GLY A 187 26.46 -3.39 -3.01
N GLN A 188 26.25 -4.37 -3.90
CA GLN A 188 27.21 -4.68 -4.98
C GLN A 188 27.18 -3.60 -6.07
N ALA A 189 25.98 -3.18 -6.50
CA ALA A 189 25.83 -2.11 -7.48
C ALA A 189 26.43 -0.78 -6.98
N ILE A 190 26.18 -0.40 -5.72
CA ILE A 190 26.80 0.77 -5.07
C ILE A 190 28.32 0.64 -5.09
N GLY A 191 28.85 -0.52 -4.70
CA GLY A 191 30.30 -0.78 -4.71
C GLY A 191 30.91 -0.63 -6.11
N GLN A 192 30.21 -1.07 -7.16
CA GLN A 192 30.68 -0.93 -8.54
C GLN A 192 30.62 0.53 -9.01
N LEU A 193 29.54 1.27 -8.74
CA LEU A 193 29.45 2.70 -9.05
C LEU A 193 30.56 3.52 -8.39
N ARG A 194 30.93 3.20 -7.14
CA ARG A 194 32.07 3.86 -6.47
C ARG A 194 33.42 3.56 -7.14
N LYS A 195 33.66 2.30 -7.52
CA LYS A 195 34.93 1.87 -8.12
C LYS A 195 35.07 2.26 -9.59
N GLN A 196 33.96 2.26 -10.32
CA GLN A 196 33.90 2.41 -11.77
C GLN A 196 33.02 3.58 -12.19
N GLY A 197 32.83 4.58 -11.32
CA GLY A 197 31.96 5.72 -11.58
C GLY A 197 32.30 6.50 -12.86
N HIS A 198 33.57 6.50 -13.26
CA HIS A 198 34.04 7.08 -14.52
C HIS A 198 33.49 6.40 -15.79
N LEU A 199 32.91 5.20 -15.67
CA LEU A 199 32.22 4.51 -16.77
C LEU A 199 30.75 4.90 -16.86
N TYR A 200 30.28 5.77 -15.98
CA TYR A 200 28.89 6.19 -15.89
C TYR A 200 28.81 7.70 -15.79
N ARG A 201 27.65 8.24 -16.15
CA ARG A 201 27.33 9.64 -15.92
C ARG A 201 25.85 9.85 -15.69
N LEU A 202 25.53 10.95 -15.04
CA LEU A 202 24.19 11.51 -15.05
C LEU A 202 23.97 12.34 -16.31
N THR A 203 22.80 12.22 -16.94
CA THR A 203 22.48 13.01 -18.14
C THR A 203 22.27 14.49 -17.81
N VAL A 204 21.82 14.79 -16.59
CA VAL A 204 21.67 16.16 -16.09
C VAL A 204 22.99 16.63 -15.46
N PRO A 205 23.63 17.69 -15.98
CA PRO A 205 24.83 18.25 -15.39
C PRO A 205 24.53 19.06 -14.12
N PHE A 206 25.49 19.09 -13.20
CA PHE A 206 25.49 19.97 -12.04
C PHE A 206 25.89 21.40 -12.42
N GLY A 207 25.79 22.32 -11.46
CA GLY A 207 26.08 23.75 -11.69
C GLY A 207 27.54 24.02 -12.10
N ASP A 208 28.47 23.11 -11.78
CA ASP A 208 29.86 23.15 -12.20
C ASP A 208 30.12 22.39 -13.52
N GLY A 209 29.06 21.89 -14.17
CA GLY A 209 29.12 21.09 -15.39
C GLY A 209 29.48 19.61 -15.18
N SER A 210 29.74 19.18 -13.94
CA SER A 210 30.01 17.78 -13.65
C SER A 210 28.77 16.91 -13.91
N GLN A 211 29.00 15.68 -14.35
CA GLN A 211 27.96 14.67 -14.60
C GLN A 211 28.27 13.38 -13.84
N ASP A 212 28.99 13.48 -12.73
CA ASP A 212 29.42 12.31 -11.98
C ASP A 212 28.27 11.62 -11.25
N VAL A 213 28.53 10.39 -10.79
CA VAL A 213 27.54 9.54 -10.11
C VAL A 213 27.50 9.74 -8.59
N GLY A 214 28.20 10.74 -8.05
CA GLY A 214 28.36 10.93 -6.60
C GLY A 214 27.03 11.10 -5.87
N ILE A 215 26.12 11.91 -6.43
CA ILE A 215 24.80 12.15 -5.82
C ILE A 215 23.93 10.90 -5.82
N ILE A 216 23.88 10.15 -6.92
CA ILE A 216 23.09 8.92 -6.96
C ILE A 216 23.67 7.87 -6.00
N VAL A 217 25.00 7.77 -5.88
CA VAL A 217 25.64 6.90 -4.88
C VAL A 217 25.24 7.28 -3.46
N ALA A 218 25.24 8.58 -3.11
CA ALA A 218 24.83 9.04 -1.79
C ALA A 218 23.36 8.73 -1.47
N MET A 219 22.46 8.87 -2.45
CA MET A 219 21.05 8.49 -2.30
C MET A 219 20.90 6.97 -2.06
N LEU A 220 21.62 6.16 -2.84
CA LEU A 220 21.61 4.70 -2.72
C LEU A 220 22.17 4.23 -1.37
N ASP A 221 23.22 4.88 -0.86
CA ASP A 221 23.78 4.61 0.46
C ASP A 221 22.77 4.88 1.59
N LYS A 222 22.06 6.00 1.48
CA LYS A 222 21.04 6.35 2.46
C LYS A 222 19.91 5.32 2.46
N LEU A 223 19.43 4.93 1.27
CA LEU A 223 18.41 3.89 1.13
C LEU A 223 18.91 2.53 1.65
N TYR A 224 20.15 2.16 1.34
CA TYR A 224 20.73 0.89 1.76
C TYR A 224 20.96 0.80 3.27
N SER A 225 20.94 1.89 4.02
CA SER A 225 21.22 1.91 5.46
C SER A 225 20.01 1.51 6.34
N ASN A 226 19.24 0.47 5.96
CA ASN A 226 18.11 -0.02 6.75
C ASN A 226 18.60 -0.56 8.12
N PRO A 227 18.19 0.04 9.25
CA PRO A 227 18.63 -0.37 10.60
C PRO A 227 18.11 -1.75 11.04
N ASP A 228 17.05 -2.27 10.42
CA ASP A 228 16.43 -3.55 10.82
C ASP A 228 17.00 -4.76 10.04
N ARG A 229 17.77 -4.50 8.99
CA ARG A 229 18.22 -5.53 8.04
C ARG A 229 19.42 -6.37 8.53
N HIS A 230 20.16 -5.92 9.52
CA HIS A 230 21.41 -6.58 9.96
C HIS A 230 21.17 -7.49 11.17
N ALA A 231 21.66 -8.74 11.09
CA ALA A 231 21.55 -9.73 12.18
C ALA A 231 22.56 -9.54 13.32
N ASN A 232 23.62 -8.76 13.08
CA ASN A 232 24.80 -8.65 13.93
C ASN A 232 25.08 -7.21 14.42
N GLY A 233 24.04 -6.39 14.57
CA GLY A 233 24.13 -5.02 15.07
C GLY A 233 22.93 -4.63 15.95
N ILE A 234 22.89 -3.36 16.38
CA ILE A 234 21.73 -2.81 17.08
C ILE A 234 20.56 -2.76 16.09
N ARG A 235 19.62 -3.70 16.23
CA ARG A 235 18.37 -3.70 15.47
C ARG A 235 17.44 -2.66 16.05
N ARG A 236 16.90 -1.82 15.18
CA ARG A 236 15.85 -0.87 15.51
C ARG A 236 14.82 -0.89 14.39
N VAL A 237 13.56 -1.11 14.75
CA VAL A 237 12.42 -0.90 13.84
C VAL A 237 12.42 0.58 13.42
N PRO A 238 12.47 0.89 12.12
CA PRO A 238 12.44 2.26 11.65
C PRO A 238 11.11 2.93 12.00
N GLY A 239 11.15 4.26 12.14
CA GLY A 239 9.91 5.03 12.28
C GLY A 239 9.12 5.03 10.97
N LEU A 240 7.79 5.10 11.04
CA LEU A 240 6.94 5.13 9.85
C LEU A 240 7.29 6.29 8.90
N THR A 241 7.53 7.48 9.45
CA THR A 241 7.96 8.65 8.67
C THR A 241 9.32 8.42 7.99
N GLU A 242 10.23 7.67 8.61
CA GLU A 242 11.52 7.34 7.99
C GLU A 242 11.32 6.42 6.78
N ALA A 243 10.49 5.39 6.93
CA ALA A 243 10.16 4.46 5.86
C ALA A 243 9.44 5.16 4.69
N GLN A 244 8.48 6.03 4.98
CA GLN A 244 7.78 6.85 3.98
C GLN A 244 8.74 7.76 3.21
N ALA A 245 9.68 8.41 3.91
CA ALA A 245 10.68 9.26 3.27
C ALA A 245 11.59 8.47 2.31
N LEU A 246 11.96 7.24 2.69
CA LEU A 246 12.84 6.41 1.87
C LEU A 246 12.14 5.67 0.75
N LEU A 247 10.85 5.38 0.89
CA LEU A 247 9.99 4.99 -0.22
C LEU A 247 9.97 6.09 -1.29
N HIS A 248 9.77 7.36 -0.91
CA HIS A 248 9.81 8.48 -1.86
C HIS A 248 11.20 8.66 -2.51
N LEU A 249 12.28 8.42 -1.77
CA LEU A 249 13.63 8.38 -2.33
C LEU A 249 13.79 7.24 -3.35
N ALA A 250 13.29 6.05 -3.04
CA ALA A 250 13.32 4.89 -3.93
C ALA A 250 12.49 5.12 -5.21
N ILE A 251 11.29 5.70 -5.09
CA ILE A 251 10.45 6.13 -6.22
C ILE A 251 11.24 7.07 -7.13
N THR A 252 11.88 8.09 -6.55
CA THR A 252 12.70 9.04 -7.31
C THR A 252 13.84 8.35 -8.06
N ILE A 253 14.58 7.46 -7.39
CA ILE A 253 15.67 6.70 -8.01
C ILE A 253 15.15 5.82 -9.15
N VAL A 254 14.06 5.07 -8.94
CA VAL A 254 13.46 4.20 -9.97
C VAL A 254 13.04 5.02 -11.19
N GLN A 255 12.40 6.18 -11.00
CA GLN A 255 12.06 7.07 -12.10
C GLN A 255 13.29 7.54 -12.87
N TRP A 256 14.32 8.00 -12.17
CA TRP A 256 15.57 8.44 -12.79
C TRP A 256 16.21 7.33 -13.63
N LEU A 257 16.29 6.11 -13.09
CA LEU A 257 16.87 4.98 -13.79
C LEU A 257 16.07 4.61 -15.04
N ARG A 258 14.73 4.62 -14.96
CA ARG A 258 13.85 4.34 -16.10
C ARG A 258 13.88 5.42 -17.18
N GLN A 259 14.07 6.68 -16.79
CA GLN A 259 14.22 7.80 -17.71
C GLN A 259 15.64 7.89 -18.32
N GLY A 260 16.53 6.96 -17.98
CA GLY A 260 17.90 6.95 -18.47
C GLY A 260 18.71 8.13 -17.94
N ILE A 261 18.42 8.60 -16.73
CA ILE A 261 19.22 9.66 -16.09
C ILE A 261 20.63 9.13 -15.77
N LEU A 262 20.76 7.87 -15.35
CA LEU A 262 22.05 7.19 -15.23
C LEU A 262 22.36 6.42 -16.50
N VAL A 263 23.46 6.76 -17.17
CA VAL A 263 23.89 6.06 -18.39
C VAL A 263 25.34 5.59 -18.28
N ARG A 264 25.63 4.49 -18.96
CA ARG A 264 27.00 4.02 -19.16
C ARG A 264 27.63 4.77 -20.33
N ILE A 265 28.92 5.13 -20.18
CA ILE A 265 29.75 5.80 -21.19
C ILE A 265 30.50 4.75 -22.01
#